data_AF-X6MDJ5-F1
#
_entry.id   AF-X6MDJ5-F1
#
_cell.length_a   1.000
_cell.length_b   1.000
_cell.length_c   1.000
_cell.angle_alpha   90.00
_cell.angle_beta   90.00
_cell.angle_gamma   90.00
#
_symmetry.space_group_name_H-M   'P 1'
#
loop_
_entity.id
_entity.type
_entity.pdbx_description
1 polymer ?
#
loop_
_entity_poly.entity_id
_entity_poly.type
_entity_poly.pdbx_seq_one_letter_code
_entity_poly.pdbx_strand_id
1 'polypeptide(L)'
;GGYGTKGKGYDGKGGEIYGEETLLKQIYFGSGGGSTNDIFGGNGGGIIELIIEQQLINHGLIRSNGGEGLYVVGGGSGGSILIELKCQSQFYPDILEQTLGTITCIGGNQNQTNEGGKGRIAIYGIELSPDNILKINPKPFNRFHK
;
A
#
# COMPACT_ATOMS: atom_id res chain seq x y z
N GLY A 1 5.51 12.47 -9.68
CA GLY A 1 6.54 11.40 -9.81
C GLY A 1 6.01 10.14 -9.17
N GLY A 2 6.38 8.96 -9.68
CA GLY A 2 5.96 7.64 -9.18
C GLY A 2 7.16 6.71 -8.98
N TYR A 3 7.08 5.91 -7.90
CA TYR A 3 8.02 4.91 -7.33
C TYR A 3 9.50 5.30 -7.20
N GLY A 4 9.99 5.32 -5.95
CA GLY A 4 11.42 5.34 -5.60
C GLY A 4 12.26 6.53 -6.07
N THR A 5 11.64 7.54 -6.70
CA THR A 5 12.31 8.75 -7.18
C THR A 5 11.76 9.98 -6.47
N LYS A 6 12.61 10.99 -6.25
CA LYS A 6 12.18 12.32 -5.80
C LYS A 6 11.13 12.83 -6.78
N GLY A 7 9.99 13.34 -6.30
CA GLY A 7 8.98 13.96 -7.14
C GLY A 7 9.64 15.05 -8.00
N LYS A 8 9.63 14.89 -9.33
CA LYS A 8 10.11 15.93 -10.25
C LYS A 8 8.94 16.80 -10.68
N GLY A 9 9.09 18.11 -10.53
CA GLY A 9 8.22 19.13 -11.12
C GLY A 9 7.40 19.93 -10.11
N TYR A 10 7.09 21.18 -10.52
CA TYR A 10 6.28 22.16 -9.78
C TYR A 10 4.79 21.81 -9.72
N ASP A 11 4.35 20.72 -10.37
CA ASP A 11 2.92 20.45 -10.62
C ASP A 11 2.34 19.30 -9.79
N GLY A 12 3.05 18.80 -8.78
CA GLY A 12 2.45 17.99 -7.70
C GLY A 12 1.76 16.68 -8.07
N LYS A 13 1.76 16.24 -9.34
CA LYS A 13 0.99 15.07 -9.78
C LYS A 13 1.52 13.77 -9.15
N GLY A 14 0.65 13.12 -8.38
CA GLY A 14 0.84 11.79 -7.80
C GLY A 14 1.13 10.74 -8.88
N GLY A 15 1.94 9.73 -8.52
CA GLY A 15 2.25 8.61 -9.40
C GLY A 15 1.02 7.74 -9.73
N GLU A 16 1.05 7.06 -10.87
CA GLU A 16 -0.01 6.18 -11.32
C GLU A 16 -0.22 4.98 -10.36
N ILE A 17 -1.49 4.64 -10.10
CA ILE A 17 -1.91 3.52 -9.25
C ILE A 17 -2.08 2.29 -10.13
N TYR A 18 -1.24 1.27 -9.94
CA TYR A 18 -1.47 -0.05 -10.53
C TYR A 18 -1.17 -1.17 -9.52
N GLY A 19 -2.23 -1.86 -9.10
CA GLY A 19 -2.18 -3.20 -8.52
C GLY A 19 -2.03 -4.20 -9.65
N GLU A 20 -0.83 -4.27 -10.22
CA GLU A 20 -0.49 -5.24 -11.25
C GLU A 20 0.10 -6.51 -10.60
N GLU A 21 -0.04 -7.65 -11.27
CA GLU A 21 0.51 -8.97 -10.94
C GLU A 21 2.04 -8.96 -10.67
N THR A 22 2.72 -7.88 -11.06
CA THR A 22 4.16 -7.62 -10.89
C THR A 22 4.59 -7.29 -9.45
N LEU A 23 3.66 -7.16 -8.49
CA LEU A 23 3.99 -7.01 -7.06
C LEU A 23 4.78 -8.21 -6.50
N LEU A 24 4.73 -9.36 -7.20
CA LEU A 24 5.54 -10.54 -6.93
C LEU A 24 6.99 -10.45 -7.42
N LYS A 25 7.26 -9.57 -8.39
CA LYS A 25 8.59 -9.43 -8.98
C LYS A 25 9.39 -8.34 -8.27
N GLN A 26 8.78 -7.21 -7.91
CA GLN A 26 9.44 -6.10 -7.20
C GLN A 26 8.46 -5.30 -6.32
N ILE A 27 8.79 -5.19 -5.03
CA ILE A 27 8.10 -4.32 -4.08
C ILE A 27 8.79 -2.95 -4.08
N TYR A 28 8.02 -1.86 -4.19
CA TYR A 28 8.55 -0.50 -4.36
C TYR A 28 8.07 0.43 -3.25
N PHE A 29 8.95 1.36 -2.88
CA PHE A 29 8.62 2.51 -2.04
C PHE A 29 7.71 3.48 -2.80
N GLY A 30 6.83 4.15 -2.06
CA GLY A 30 6.14 5.32 -2.57
C GLY A 30 7.14 6.41 -2.96
N SER A 31 6.77 7.23 -3.94
CA SER A 31 7.52 8.42 -4.32
C SER A 31 7.20 9.60 -3.41
N GLY A 32 8.16 10.49 -3.22
CA GLY A 32 7.89 11.78 -2.56
C GLY A 32 7.04 12.70 -3.43
N GLY A 33 6.31 13.61 -2.79
CA GLY A 33 5.54 14.67 -3.42
C GLY A 33 6.43 15.75 -4.04
N GLY A 34 5.85 16.56 -4.94
CA GLY A 34 6.54 17.72 -5.51
C GLY A 34 6.83 18.78 -4.46
N SER A 35 7.93 19.52 -4.59
CA SER A 35 8.40 20.57 -3.67
C SER A 35 8.53 21.92 -4.37
N THR A 36 8.48 23.01 -3.59
CA THR A 36 8.92 24.35 -4.01
C THR A 36 10.23 24.71 -3.32
N ASN A 37 10.81 25.88 -3.62
CA ASN A 37 12.18 26.26 -3.21
C ASN A 37 12.49 26.04 -1.72
N ASP A 38 11.52 26.30 -0.83
CA ASP A 38 11.71 26.20 0.64
C ASP A 38 10.73 25.23 1.33
N ILE A 39 9.85 24.55 0.58
CA ILE A 39 8.82 23.67 1.13
C ILE A 39 8.91 22.30 0.47
N PHE A 40 9.17 21.28 1.29
CA PHE A 40 9.28 19.90 0.85
C PHE A 40 7.91 19.23 0.76
N GLY A 41 7.68 18.53 -0.36
CA GLY A 41 6.53 17.64 -0.53
C GLY A 41 6.54 16.49 0.48
N GLY A 42 5.39 15.83 0.62
CA GLY A 42 5.23 14.70 1.52
C GLY A 42 6.13 13.53 1.15
N ASN A 43 6.58 12.77 2.16
CA ASN A 43 7.42 11.58 1.95
C ASN A 43 6.62 10.43 1.33
N GLY A 44 7.24 9.62 0.49
CA GLY A 44 6.60 8.39 0.00
C GLY A 44 6.46 7.33 1.09
N GLY A 45 5.44 6.47 0.96
CA GLY A 45 5.22 5.34 1.86
C GLY A 45 6.29 4.26 1.76
N GLY A 46 6.46 3.49 2.83
CA GLY A 46 7.45 2.42 2.93
C GLY A 46 7.10 1.12 2.19
N ILE A 47 7.80 0.06 2.55
CA ILE A 47 7.47 -1.31 2.13
C ILE A 47 7.22 -2.13 3.39
N ILE A 48 6.12 -2.88 3.40
CA ILE A 48 5.85 -3.88 4.43
C ILE A 48 5.66 -5.22 3.72
N GLU A 49 6.46 -6.20 4.09
CA GLU A 49 6.31 -7.59 3.67
C GLU A 49 6.06 -8.45 4.90
N LEU A 50 4.96 -9.19 4.90
CA LEU A 50 4.56 -10.11 5.97
C LEU A 50 4.43 -11.52 5.40
N ILE A 51 5.21 -12.46 5.95
CA ILE A 51 5.10 -13.88 5.66
C ILE A 51 4.54 -14.54 6.92
N ILE A 52 3.31 -15.05 6.81
CA ILE A 52 2.56 -15.61 7.93
C ILE A 52 2.52 -17.13 7.77
N GLU A 53 3.13 -17.83 8.72
CA GLU A 53 3.20 -19.29 8.70
C GLU A 53 1.97 -19.97 9.31
N GLN A 54 1.27 -19.30 10.22
CA GLN A 54 0.16 -19.87 10.99
C GLN A 54 -1.10 -18.99 10.92
N GLN A 55 -1.12 -17.89 11.67
CA GLN A 55 -2.30 -17.04 11.78
C GLN A 55 -1.93 -15.56 11.85
N LEU A 56 -2.70 -14.75 11.12
CA LEU A 56 -2.71 -13.30 11.23
C LEU A 56 -3.97 -12.89 12.00
N ILE A 57 -3.76 -12.27 13.16
CA ILE A 57 -4.81 -11.61 13.93
C ILE A 57 -4.51 -10.12 13.99
N ASN A 58 -5.14 -9.35 13.11
CA ASN A 58 -5.04 -7.90 13.10
C ASN A 58 -6.39 -7.28 13.42
N HIS A 59 -6.54 -6.65 14.58
CA HIS A 59 -7.70 -5.82 14.91
C HIS A 59 -7.47 -4.32 14.70
N GLY A 60 -6.23 -3.94 14.34
CA GLY A 60 -5.78 -2.57 14.22
C GLY A 60 -5.49 -2.17 12.77
N LEU A 61 -4.39 -1.44 12.60
CA LEU A 61 -4.00 -0.77 11.36
C LEU A 61 -2.64 -1.25 10.88
N ILE A 62 -2.55 -1.70 9.63
CA ILE A 62 -1.28 -1.86 8.91
C ILE A 62 -1.25 -0.79 7.83
N ARG A 63 -0.26 0.12 7.88
CA ARG A 63 -0.23 1.29 6.99
C ARG A 63 1.13 1.48 6.36
N SER A 64 1.14 1.64 5.04
CA SER A 64 2.28 2.14 4.28
C SER A 64 1.84 3.36 3.48
N ASN A 65 1.45 4.42 4.20
CA ASN A 65 0.89 5.62 3.59
C ASN A 65 1.98 6.63 3.25
N GLY A 66 1.70 7.45 2.22
CA GLY A 66 2.48 8.63 1.94
C GLY A 66 2.23 9.70 3.01
N GLY A 67 3.25 10.52 3.27
CA GLY A 67 3.16 11.69 4.12
C GLY A 67 2.43 12.83 3.42
N GLU A 68 1.81 13.68 4.23
CA GLU A 68 1.19 14.93 3.79
C GLU A 68 2.25 15.92 3.30
N GLY A 69 1.92 16.69 2.27
CA GLY A 69 2.68 17.88 1.86
C GLY A 69 2.10 19.12 2.54
N LEU A 70 2.93 20.15 2.76
CA LEU A 70 2.49 21.40 3.39
C LEU A 70 1.97 22.42 2.37
N TYR A 71 0.91 23.16 2.70
CA TYR A 71 0.39 24.25 1.87
C TYR A 71 0.10 23.85 0.41
N VAL A 72 0.88 24.37 -0.54
CA VAL A 72 0.71 24.18 -1.99
C VAL A 72 1.54 23.02 -2.54
N VAL A 73 2.31 22.30 -1.72
CA VAL A 73 3.18 21.22 -2.20
C VAL A 73 2.46 19.86 -2.25
N GLY A 74 3.04 18.91 -2.99
CA GLY A 74 2.38 17.62 -3.24
C GLY A 74 2.49 16.65 -2.06
N GLY A 75 1.47 15.81 -1.88
CA GLY A 75 1.52 14.66 -0.98
C GLY A 75 2.41 13.54 -1.53
N GLY A 76 3.05 12.78 -0.64
CA GLY A 76 3.79 11.59 -1.04
C GLY A 76 2.83 10.45 -1.42
N SER A 77 3.25 9.54 -2.29
CA SER A 77 2.41 8.40 -2.67
C SER A 77 2.43 7.33 -1.58
N GLY A 78 1.38 6.51 -1.52
CA GLY A 78 1.39 5.29 -0.73
C GLY A 78 2.51 4.34 -1.18
N GLY A 79 2.96 3.50 -0.25
CA GLY A 79 3.98 2.49 -0.46
C GLY A 79 3.38 1.14 -0.85
N SER A 80 4.05 0.05 -0.51
CA SER A 80 3.59 -1.29 -0.86
C SER A 80 3.44 -2.19 0.36
N ILE A 81 2.37 -2.98 0.41
CA ILE A 81 2.15 -4.03 1.41
C ILE A 81 1.97 -5.37 0.69
N LEU A 82 2.78 -6.36 1.05
CA LEU A 82 2.65 -7.75 0.63
C LEU A 82 2.38 -8.61 1.86
N ILE A 83 1.29 -9.39 1.83
CA ILE A 83 0.97 -10.38 2.86
C ILE A 83 0.89 -11.75 2.19
N GLU A 84 1.71 -12.70 2.63
CA GLU A 84 1.74 -14.07 2.14
C GLU A 84 1.39 -15.02 3.29
N LEU A 85 0.26 -15.72 3.17
CA LEU A 85 -0.16 -16.74 4.11
C LEU A 85 0.27 -18.12 3.61
N LYS A 86 1.26 -18.73 4.27
CA LYS A 86 1.79 -20.07 3.93
C LYS A 86 0.97 -21.21 4.55
N CYS A 87 0.21 -20.89 5.59
CA CYS A 87 -0.66 -21.79 6.35
C CYS A 87 -1.70 -22.54 5.49
N GLN A 88 -2.13 -21.96 4.36
CA GLN A 88 -3.10 -22.63 3.48
C GLN A 88 -2.47 -23.57 2.44
N SER A 89 -1.21 -23.98 2.63
CA SER A 89 -0.59 -24.99 1.76
C SER A 89 -1.30 -26.34 1.91
N GLN A 90 -1.54 -26.97 0.77
CA GLN A 90 -2.43 -28.11 0.44
C GLN A 90 -2.49 -29.35 1.37
N PHE A 91 -1.72 -29.43 2.45
CA PHE A 91 -1.57 -30.64 3.26
C PHE A 91 -2.26 -30.57 4.63
N TYR A 92 -2.53 -29.37 5.16
CA TYR A 92 -3.35 -29.18 6.35
C TYR A 92 -4.17 -27.91 6.13
N PRO A 93 -5.50 -27.97 5.99
CA PRO A 93 -6.30 -26.76 6.02
C PRO A 93 -6.10 -26.16 7.41
N ASP A 94 -5.29 -25.11 7.52
CA ASP A 94 -5.14 -24.41 8.78
C ASP A 94 -6.52 -23.90 9.19
N ILE A 95 -7.07 -24.53 10.24
CA ILE A 95 -8.39 -24.30 10.84
C ILE A 95 -8.50 -22.87 11.39
N LEU A 96 -7.37 -22.18 11.49
CA LEU A 96 -7.24 -20.87 12.10
C LEU A 96 -7.73 -19.79 11.14
N GLU A 97 -8.86 -19.17 11.53
CA GLU A 97 -9.43 -18.03 10.83
C GLU A 97 -8.48 -16.82 10.85
N GLN A 98 -8.31 -16.19 9.69
CA GLN A 98 -7.44 -15.05 9.53
C GLN A 98 -8.25 -13.77 9.78
N THR A 99 -7.85 -12.97 10.77
CA THR A 99 -8.52 -11.70 11.07
C THR A 99 -7.77 -10.55 10.43
N LEU A 100 -8.41 -9.93 9.44
CA LEU A 100 -7.89 -8.74 8.77
C LEU A 100 -8.54 -7.47 9.32
N GLY A 101 -7.68 -6.64 9.92
CA GLY A 101 -8.01 -5.28 10.32
C GLY A 101 -7.94 -4.33 9.14
N THR A 102 -7.76 -3.05 9.41
CA THR A 102 -7.66 -2.05 8.36
C THR A 102 -6.24 -2.04 7.76
N ILE A 103 -6.15 -2.12 6.44
CA ILE A 103 -4.87 -2.11 5.72
C ILE A 103 -4.90 -0.95 4.73
N THR A 104 -3.93 -0.03 4.82
CA THR A 104 -3.90 1.14 3.93
C THR A 104 -2.55 1.39 3.29
N CYS A 105 -2.59 1.71 1.99
CA CYS A 105 -1.50 2.34 1.25
C CYS A 105 -2.07 3.55 0.50
N ILE A 106 -2.51 4.57 1.21
CA ILE A 106 -3.01 5.82 0.60
C ILE A 106 -1.88 6.84 0.46
N GLY A 107 -2.00 7.74 -0.51
CA GLY A 107 -1.10 8.89 -0.59
C GLY A 107 -1.42 9.92 0.50
N GLY A 108 -0.54 10.90 0.67
CA GLY A 108 -0.83 12.09 1.47
C GLY A 108 -1.70 13.08 0.70
N ASN A 109 -2.20 14.10 1.38
CA ASN A 109 -3.00 15.19 0.83
C ASN A 109 -4.30 14.75 0.14
N GLN A 110 -4.90 13.61 0.53
CA GLN A 110 -6.06 12.97 -0.14
C GLN A 110 -7.31 13.85 -0.32
N ASN A 111 -7.39 14.97 0.40
CA ASN A 111 -8.52 15.89 0.31
C ASN A 111 -8.16 17.20 -0.41
N GLN A 112 -7.03 17.23 -1.12
CA GLN A 112 -6.49 18.41 -1.79
C GLN A 112 -6.14 18.10 -3.24
N THR A 113 -5.94 19.15 -4.05
CA THR A 113 -5.65 19.01 -5.49
C THR A 113 -4.30 18.34 -5.80
N ASN A 114 -3.37 18.36 -4.84
CA ASN A 114 -2.01 17.84 -5.01
C ASN A 114 -1.81 16.53 -4.24
N GLU A 115 -2.83 15.67 -4.26
CA GLU A 115 -2.80 14.39 -3.56
C GLU A 115 -1.73 13.44 -4.12
N GLY A 116 -1.11 12.70 -3.20
CA GLY A 116 -0.26 11.57 -3.55
C GLY A 116 -1.10 10.42 -4.08
N GLY A 117 -0.54 9.67 -5.05
CA GLY A 117 -1.17 8.45 -5.54
C GLY A 117 -1.29 7.39 -4.45
N LYS A 118 -2.29 6.52 -4.54
CA LYS A 118 -2.36 5.32 -3.69
C LYS A 118 -1.21 4.37 -4.05
N GLY A 119 -0.76 3.64 -3.04
CA GLY A 119 0.23 2.59 -3.15
C GLY A 119 -0.37 1.29 -3.64
N ARG A 120 0.17 0.15 -3.18
CA ARG A 120 -0.27 -1.17 -3.63
C ARG A 120 -0.37 -2.15 -2.47
N ILE A 121 -1.35 -3.05 -2.54
CA ILE A 121 -1.57 -4.09 -1.54
C ILE A 121 -1.77 -5.41 -2.28
N ALA A 122 -1.01 -6.44 -1.90
CA ALA A 122 -1.24 -7.81 -2.37
C ALA A 122 -1.35 -8.76 -1.18
N ILE A 123 -2.32 -9.68 -1.27
CA ILE A 123 -2.58 -10.69 -0.24
C ILE A 123 -2.69 -12.06 -0.93
N TYR A 124 -1.80 -12.98 -0.53
CA TYR A 124 -1.74 -14.35 -1.04
C TYR A 124 -2.05 -15.38 0.03
N GLY A 125 -2.54 -16.54 -0.39
CA GLY A 125 -2.76 -17.67 0.52
C GLY A 125 -4.08 -17.64 1.26
N ILE A 126 -5.03 -16.80 0.85
CA ILE A 126 -6.44 -16.79 1.28
C ILE A 126 -7.32 -16.20 0.18
N GLU A 127 -8.62 -16.54 0.17
CA GLU A 127 -9.64 -15.78 -0.53
C GLU A 127 -10.24 -14.73 0.42
N LEU A 128 -10.28 -13.47 -0.02
CA LEU A 128 -10.83 -12.39 0.79
C LEU A 128 -12.35 -12.32 0.68
N SER A 129 -13.03 -12.30 1.83
CA SER A 129 -14.46 -11.97 1.87
C SER A 129 -14.71 -10.50 1.45
N PRO A 130 -15.91 -10.18 0.95
CA PRO A 130 -16.29 -8.81 0.61
C PRO A 130 -16.08 -7.82 1.78
N ASP A 131 -16.39 -8.24 3.01
CA ASP A 131 -16.24 -7.42 4.21
C ASP A 131 -14.77 -7.12 4.53
N ASN A 132 -13.86 -8.07 4.26
CA ASN A 132 -12.43 -7.84 4.41
C ASN A 132 -11.91 -6.89 3.32
N ILE A 133 -12.41 -6.99 2.09
CA ILE A 133 -12.03 -6.07 1.01
C ILE A 133 -12.41 -4.63 1.36
N LEU A 134 -13.55 -4.39 2.03
CA LEU A 134 -13.98 -3.06 2.46
C LEU A 134 -13.02 -2.40 3.48
N LYS A 135 -12.24 -3.19 4.22
CA LYS A 135 -11.26 -2.70 5.21
C LYS A 135 -9.89 -2.39 4.60
N ILE A 136 -9.71 -2.62 3.30
CA ILE A 136 -8.42 -2.55 2.62
C ILE A 136 -8.47 -1.48 1.52
N ASN A 137 -7.56 -0.52 1.57
CA ASN A 137 -7.51 0.59 0.59
C ASN A 137 -6.07 0.96 0.22
N PRO A 138 -5.65 0.87 -1.06
CA PRO A 138 -6.44 0.58 -2.26
C PRO A 138 -6.93 -0.87 -2.31
N LYS A 139 -7.83 -1.16 -3.26
CA LYS A 139 -8.32 -2.52 -3.51
C LYS A 139 -7.12 -3.47 -3.65
N PRO A 140 -7.04 -4.55 -2.85
CA PRO A 140 -5.90 -5.45 -2.91
C PRO A 140 -5.93 -6.30 -4.17
N PHE A 141 -4.75 -6.67 -4.64
CA PHE A 141 -4.60 -7.85 -5.48
C PHE A 141 -4.68 -9.09 -4.57
N ASN A 142 -5.61 -10.01 -4.85
CA ASN A 142 -5.79 -11.20 -4.04
C ASN A 142 -5.79 -12.46 -4.90
N ARG A 143 -4.99 -13.44 -4.50
CA ARG A 143 -4.96 -14.78 -5.09
C ARG A 143 -4.68 -15.83 -4.03
N PHE A 144 -5.15 -17.04 -4.26
CA PHE A 144 -4.87 -18.16 -3.37
C PHE A 144 -3.39 -18.59 -3.44
N HIS A 145 -2.77 -18.50 -4.62
CA HIS A 145 -1.37 -18.84 -4.82
C HIS A 145 -0.60 -17.65 -5.41
N LYS A 146 0.67 -17.57 -5.03
CA LYS A 146 1.68 -16.66 -5.57
C LYS A 146 2.09 -17.10 -6.97
#